data_AF-A0A5E5P269-F1
#
_entry.id   AF-A0A5E5P269-F1
#
_cell.length_a   1.000
_cell.length_b   1.000
_cell.length_c   1.000
_cell.angle_alpha   90.00
_cell.angle_beta   90.00
_cell.angle_gamma   90.00
#
_symmetry.space_group_name_H-M   'P 1'
#
loop_
_entity.id
_entity.type
_entity.pdbx_description
1 polymer ?
#
loop_
_entity_poly.entity_id
_entity_poly.type
_entity_poly.pdbx_seq_one_letter_code
_entity_poly.pdbx_strand_id
1 'polypeptide(L)' 'MRGARAMPQVNIRMPEDLKRELEADAAKNFRTLTAEILSRLVAGRAKENAQPVAAGQASVTQ' A
#
# COMPACT_ATOMS: atom_id res chain seq x y z
N MET A 1 15.51 -19.10 -0.42
CA MET A 1 14.71 -17.91 -0.04
C MET A 1 14.46 -17.94 1.46
N ARG A 2 14.67 -16.84 2.19
CA ARG A 2 14.24 -16.75 3.60
C ARG A 2 12.70 -16.79 3.60
N GLY A 3 12.10 -17.70 4.36
CA GLY A 3 10.63 -17.85 4.40
C GLY A 3 9.94 -16.60 4.97
N ALA A 4 8.63 -16.44 4.73
CA ALA A 4 7.85 -15.27 5.16
C ALA A 4 7.99 -14.93 6.67
N ARG A 5 8.27 -15.94 7.50
CA ARG A 5 8.50 -15.78 8.96
C ARG A 5 9.84 -15.12 9.32
N ALA A 6 10.78 -15.05 8.38
CA ALA A 6 12.07 -14.39 8.57
C ALA A 6 12.07 -12.93 8.08
N MET A 7 10.93 -12.44 7.58
CA MET A 7 10.76 -11.04 7.16
C MET A 7 10.49 -10.15 8.38
N PRO A 8 10.97 -8.89 8.38
CA PRO A 8 10.59 -7.90 9.38
C PRO A 8 9.07 -7.75 9.46
N GLN A 9 8.54 -7.64 10.68
CA GLN A 9 7.10 -7.53 10.93
C GLN A 9 6.72 -6.11 11.38
N VAL A 10 5.55 -5.67 10.95
CA VAL A 10 4.96 -4.39 11.37
C VAL A 10 3.58 -4.67 11.96
N ASN A 11 3.37 -4.19 13.18
CA ASN A 11 2.05 -4.24 13.82
C ASN A 11 1.28 -2.95 13.48
N ILE A 12 0.14 -3.09 12.81
CA ILE A 12 -0.69 -1.96 12.38
C ILE A 12 -1.93 -1.92 13.25
N ARG A 13 -2.19 -0.78 13.90
CA ARG A 13 -3.47 -0.48 14.53
C ARG A 13 -4.35 0.24 13.51
N MET A 14 -5.59 -0.20 13.38
CA MET A 14 -6.55 0.37 12.43
C MET A 14 -7.98 0.26 12.98
N PRO A 15 -8.92 1.10 12.49
CA PRO A 15 -10.34 0.96 12.78
C PRO A 15 -10.87 -0.43 12.37
N GLU A 16 -11.88 -0.91 13.08
CA GLU A 16 -12.45 -2.24 12.84
C GLU A 16 -13.09 -2.33 11.44
N ASP A 17 -13.84 -1.31 11.03
CA ASP A 17 -14.52 -1.31 9.74
C ASP A 17 -13.51 -1.38 8.58
N LEU A 18 -12.42 -0.62 8.67
CA LEU A 18 -11.35 -0.66 7.67
C LEU A 18 -10.72 -2.06 7.58
N LYS A 19 -10.52 -2.74 8.73
CA LYS A 19 -9.99 -4.10 8.74
C LYS A 19 -10.95 -5.06 8.04
N ARG A 20 -12.26 -4.98 8.33
CA ARG A 20 -13.29 -5.83 7.73
C ARG A 20 -13.35 -5.65 6.22
N GLU A 21 -13.29 -4.41 5.73
CA GLU A 21 -13.25 -4.11 4.30
C GLU A 21 -12.02 -4.75 3.63
N LEU A 22 -10.84 -4.58 4.22
CA LEU A 22 -9.59 -5.16 3.70
C LEU A 22 -9.61 -6.69 3.70
N GLU A 23 -10.24 -7.33 4.69
CA GLU A 23 -10.41 -8.78 4.74
C GLU A 23 -11.34 -9.28 3.64
N ALA A 24 -12.46 -8.58 3.40
CA ALA A 24 -13.38 -8.91 2.31
C ALA A 24 -12.71 -8.78 0.93
N ASP A 25 -11.95 -7.72 0.72
CA ASP A 25 -11.20 -7.50 -0.52
C ASP A 25 -10.08 -8.53 -0.70
N ALA A 26 -9.36 -8.88 0.37
CA ALA A 26 -8.35 -9.93 0.34
C ALA A 26 -8.97 -11.28 -0.06
N ALA A 27 -10.12 -11.65 0.52
CA ALA A 27 -10.84 -12.87 0.18
C ALA A 27 -11.27 -12.90 -1.29
N LYS A 28 -11.85 -11.79 -1.79
CA LYS A 28 -12.24 -11.62 -3.20
C LYS A 28 -11.05 -11.77 -4.15
N ASN A 29 -9.87 -11.30 -3.75
CA ASN A 29 -8.66 -11.33 -4.55
C ASN A 29 -7.82 -12.62 -4.37
N PHE A 30 -8.30 -13.59 -3.58
CA PHE A 30 -7.56 -14.82 -3.23
C PHE A 30 -6.20 -14.53 -2.57
N ARG A 31 -6.16 -13.53 -1.69
CA ARG A 31 -4.97 -13.08 -0.97
C ARG A 31 -5.14 -13.21 0.53
N THR A 32 -4.01 -13.24 1.24
CA THR A 32 -4.01 -12.97 2.68
C THR A 32 -4.19 -11.48 2.93
N LEU A 33 -4.65 -11.10 4.13
CA LEU A 33 -4.75 -9.68 4.53
C LEU A 33 -3.41 -8.95 4.36
N THR A 34 -2.29 -9.58 4.75
CA THR A 34 -0.94 -9.01 4.55
C THR A 34 -0.63 -8.76 3.07
N ALA A 35 -0.95 -9.72 2.19
CA ALA A 35 -0.68 -9.58 0.76
C ALA A 35 -1.54 -8.48 0.12
N GLU A 36 -2.79 -8.34 0.55
CA GLU A 36 -3.68 -7.26 0.09
C GLU A 36 -3.19 -5.88 0.55
N ILE A 37 -2.81 -5.73 1.83
CA ILE A 37 -2.23 -4.49 2.35
C ILE A 37 -0.97 -4.12 1.56
N LEU A 38 -0.05 -5.07 1.35
CA LEU A 38 1.17 -4.83 0.58
C LEU A 38 0.87 -4.45 -0.87
N SER A 39 -0.08 -5.12 -1.52
CA SER A 39 -0.49 -4.80 -2.89
C SER A 39 -0.99 -3.36 -3.00
N ARG A 40 -1.79 -2.89 -2.04
CA ARG A 40 -2.30 -1.50 -2.01
C ARG A 40 -1.18 -0.50 -1.77
N LEU A 41 -0.26 -0.79 -0.85
CA LEU A 41 0.89 0.08 -0.58
C LEU A 41 1.80 0.23 -1.80
N VAL A 42 2.09 -0.87 -2.49
CA VAL A 42 2.89 -0.84 -3.74
C VAL A 42 2.17 -0.04 -4.83
N ALA A 43 0.86 -0.26 -5.01
CA ALA A 43 0.07 0.47 -5.98
C ALA A 43 -0.04 1.97 -5.65
N GLY A 44 -0.20 2.33 -4.38
CA GLY A 44 -0.23 3.71 -3.91
C GLY A 44 1.10 4.42 -4.16
N ARG A 45 2.22 3.78 -3.79
CA ARG A 45 3.57 4.32 -4.03
C ARG A 45 3.86 4.54 -5.51
N ALA A 46 3.39 3.65 -6.39
CA ALA A 46 3.55 3.84 -7.84
C ALA A 46 2.81 5.09 -8.35
N LYS A 47 1.63 5.40 -7.79
CA LYS A 47 0.86 6.61 -8.13
C LYS A 47 1.51 7.88 -7.60
N GLU A 48 1.98 7.86 -6.35
CA GLU A 48 2.71 8.98 -5.73
C GLU A 48 3.98 9.32 -6.52
N ASN A 49 4.76 8.29 -6.90
CA ASN A 49 5.97 8.45 -7.71
C ASN A 49 5.72 8.76 -9.19
N ALA A 50 4.48 8.61 -9.69
CA ALA A 50 4.09 9.05 -11.03
C ALA A 50 3.71 10.54 -11.07
N GLN A 51 3.38 11.14 -9.92
CA GLN A 51 3.01 12.55 -9.80
C GLN A 51 4.16 13.59 -9.60
N PRO A 52 5.47 13.27 -9.45
CA PRO A 52 6.46 14.29 -9.07
C PRO A 52 7.02 15.09 -10.26
N VAL A 53 6.64 14.82 -11.51
CA VAL A 53 7.17 15.56 -12.69
C VAL A 53 6.25 16.68 -13.20
N ALA A 54 4.96 16.69 -12.84
CA ALA A 54 4.02 17.69 -13.36
C ALA A 54 3.93 18.97 -12.51
N ALA A 55 4.35 18.92 -11.24
CA ALA A 55 4.22 20.07 -10.31
C ALA A 55 5.52 20.89 -10.17
N GLY A 56 6.66 20.41 -10.67
CA GLY A 56 7.97 21.05 -10.46
C GLY A 56 8.35 22.16 -11.46
N GLN A 57 7.58 22.39 -12.52
CA GLN A 57 7.91 23.38 -13.57
C GLN A 57 7.08 24.67 -13.54
N ALA A 58 6.12 24.79 -12.61
CA ALA A 58 5.26 25.98 -12.51
C ALA A 58 5.77 27.05 -11.52
N SER A 59 6.97 26.90 -10.96
CA SER A 59 7.46 27.76 -9.86
C SER A 59 8.90 28.25 -10.06
N VAL A 60 9.33 28.53 -11.29
CA VAL A 60 10.56 29.30 -11.54
C VAL A 60 10.28 30.29 -12.67
N THR A 61 9.51 31.33 -12.35
CA THR A 61 9.51 32.60 -13.08
C THR A 61 8.93 33.68 -12.18
N GLN A 62 9.79 34.29 -11.36
CA GLN A 62 9.65 35.68 -10.92
C GLN A 62 11.00 36.19 -10.43
#